data_AF-A0A553N8Q1-F1
#
_entry.id   AF-A0A553N8Q1-F1
#
_cell.length_a   1.000
_cell.length_b   1.000
_cell.length_c   1.000
_cell.angle_alpha   90.00
_cell.angle_beta   90.00
_cell.angle_gamma   90.00
#
_symmetry.space_group_name_H-M   'P 1'
#
loop_
_entity.id
_entity.type
_entity.pdbx_description
1 polymer ?
#
loop_
_entity_poly.entity_id
_entity_poly.type
_entity_poly.pdbx_seq_one_letter_code
_entity_poly.pdbx_strand_id
1 'polypeptide(L)'
;MTSVQALRSAFDFWRPVHLNEDDSLSLEQITNSFSAPITEEHAFAIIYECCKTLKNVFQGQRSNCTVSVVSSLRDIFLHRDGRVHETTFRAPKSRPRRDSVDRNLDYSRAITDSEEKTLIHFSSSYDQSCQ
;
A
#
# COMPACT_ATOMS: atom_id res chain seq x y z
N MET A 1 48.51 4.60 -11.66
CA MET A 1 47.77 5.85 -11.95
C MET A 1 46.29 5.54 -12.26
N THR A 2 45.54 4.93 -11.34
CA THR A 2 44.16 4.44 -11.57
C THR A 2 43.15 4.88 -10.49
N SER A 3 43.59 5.56 -9.44
CA SER A 3 42.77 5.88 -8.26
C SER A 3 41.77 7.03 -8.48
N VAL A 4 42.12 8.03 -9.29
CA VAL A 4 41.31 9.26 -9.43
C VAL A 4 40.13 9.09 -10.40
N GLN A 5 40.27 8.22 -11.41
CA GLN A 5 39.20 7.92 -12.37
C GLN A 5 38.13 7.00 -11.78
N ALA A 6 38.51 6.05 -10.92
CA ALA A 6 37.57 5.19 -10.20
C ALA A 6 36.72 5.99 -9.19
N LEU A 7 37.32 6.95 -8.48
CA LEU A 7 36.59 7.85 -7.58
C LEU A 7 35.62 8.76 -8.34
N ARG A 8 36.01 9.32 -9.49
CA ARG A 8 35.11 10.10 -10.35
C ARG A 8 33.92 9.28 -10.85
N SER A 9 34.17 8.03 -11.30
CA SER A 9 33.12 7.10 -11.70
C SER A 9 32.16 6.73 -10.56
N ALA A 10 32.64 6.66 -9.31
CA ALA A 10 31.79 6.41 -8.15
C ALA A 10 30.94 7.63 -7.78
N PHE A 11 31.43 8.85 -8.02
CA PHE A 11 30.67 10.08 -7.82
C PHE A 11 29.64 10.33 -8.93
N ASP A 12 29.91 9.90 -10.17
CA ASP A 12 28.94 9.95 -11.28
C ASP A 12 27.75 8.99 -11.10
N PHE A 13 27.81 8.09 -10.10
CA PHE A 13 26.72 7.17 -9.75
C PHE A 13 25.69 7.78 -8.78
N TRP A 14 25.98 8.92 -8.16
CA TRP A 14 25.03 9.60 -7.28
C TRP A 14 23.94 10.27 -8.11
N ARG A 15 22.81 9.57 -8.28
CA ARG A 15 21.60 10.14 -8.87
C ARG A 15 20.87 10.96 -7.81
N PRO A 16 20.64 12.27 -8.04
CA PRO A 16 19.80 13.05 -7.13
C PRO A 16 18.39 12.47 -7.11
N VAL A 17 17.93 12.11 -5.92
CA VAL A 17 16.53 11.73 -5.71
C VAL A 17 15.70 13.00 -5.61
N HIS A 18 14.71 13.12 -6.48
CA HIS A 18 13.74 14.20 -6.42
C HIS A 18 12.56 13.79 -5.54
N LEU A 19 12.14 14.72 -4.68
CA LEU A 19 10.92 14.57 -3.90
C LEU A 19 9.70 14.66 -4.80
N ASN A 20 8.65 13.95 -4.40
CA ASN A 20 7.34 14.10 -5.02
C ASN A 20 6.78 15.49 -4.73
N GLU A 21 5.70 15.87 -5.42
CA GLU A 21 5.03 17.17 -5.24
C GLU A 21 4.63 17.44 -3.78
N ASP A 22 4.41 16.37 -3.00
CA ASP A 22 4.02 16.40 -1.59
C ASP A 22 5.22 16.41 -0.60
N ASP A 23 6.43 16.74 -1.06
CA ASP A 23 7.68 16.71 -0.27
C ASP A 23 7.94 15.36 0.44
N SER A 24 7.58 14.26 -0.24
CA SER A 24 7.73 12.88 0.23
C SER A 24 8.49 12.01 -0.76
N LEU A 25 9.05 10.90 -0.27
CA LEU A 25 9.70 9.85 -1.06
C LEU A 25 9.05 8.51 -0.78
N SER A 26 8.97 7.65 -1.80
CA SER A 26 8.58 6.27 -1.56
C SER A 26 9.71 5.49 -0.87
N LEU A 27 9.35 4.48 -0.09
CA LEU A 27 10.33 3.61 0.54
C LEU A 27 11.18 2.88 -0.51
N GLU A 28 10.63 2.58 -1.69
CA GLU A 28 11.38 2.04 -2.82
C GLU A 28 12.48 3.01 -3.30
N GLN A 29 12.18 4.30 -3.45
CA GLN A 29 13.18 5.31 -3.85
C GLN A 29 14.32 5.36 -2.82
N ILE A 30 13.97 5.31 -1.53
CA ILE A 30 14.95 5.32 -0.44
C ILE A 30 15.85 4.09 -0.51
N THR A 31 15.28 2.88 -0.55
CA THR A 31 16.07 1.63 -0.59
C THR A 31 16.94 1.53 -1.83
N ASN A 32 16.44 1.99 -2.99
CA ASN A 32 17.22 2.01 -4.22
C ASN A 32 18.40 2.97 -4.16
N SER A 33 18.24 4.10 -3.47
CA SER A 33 19.28 5.13 -3.37
C SER A 33 20.43 4.69 -2.48
N PHE A 34 20.14 3.97 -1.40
CA PHE A 34 21.16 3.37 -0.56
C PHE A 34 21.71 2.05 -1.13
N SER A 35 21.08 1.49 -2.16
CA SER A 35 21.42 0.18 -2.75
C SER A 35 21.57 -0.92 -1.68
N ALA A 36 20.77 -0.81 -0.61
CA ALA A 36 20.85 -1.65 0.58
C ALA A 36 19.46 -1.80 1.22
N PRO A 37 19.19 -2.93 1.89
CA PRO A 37 17.97 -3.09 2.69
C PRO A 37 18.00 -2.15 3.90
N ILE A 38 16.82 -1.83 4.43
CA ILE A 38 16.69 -1.11 5.69
C ILE A 38 17.15 -1.98 6.87
N THR A 39 17.67 -1.36 7.92
CA THR A 39 17.99 -2.06 9.17
C THR A 39 16.72 -2.36 9.97
N GLU A 40 16.85 -3.21 10.98
CA GLU A 40 15.74 -3.58 11.87
C GLU A 40 15.16 -2.37 12.60
N GLU A 41 16.00 -1.45 13.08
CA GLU A 41 15.57 -0.23 13.78
C GLU A 41 14.74 0.67 12.87
N HIS A 42 15.17 0.82 11.61
CA HIS A 42 14.42 1.58 10.60
C HIS A 42 13.08 0.92 10.29
N ALA A 43 13.05 -0.43 10.18
CA ALA A 43 11.81 -1.16 9.96
C ALA A 43 10.82 -0.92 11.11
N PHE A 44 11.26 -0.99 12.37
CA PHE A 44 10.41 -0.70 13.51
C PHE A 44 9.88 0.73 13.52
N ALA A 45 10.73 1.72 13.23
CA ALA A 45 10.31 3.13 13.16
C ALA A 45 9.23 3.35 12.08
N ILE A 46 9.43 2.77 10.89
CA ILE A 46 8.49 2.87 9.78
C ILE A 46 7.16 2.19 10.14
N ILE A 47 7.20 0.97 10.70
CA ILE A 47 6.00 0.24 11.11
C ILE A 47 5.22 1.03 12.17
N TYR A 48 5.91 1.60 13.16
CA TYR A 48 5.28 2.42 14.18
C TYR A 48 4.57 3.64 13.60
N GLU A 49 5.25 4.42 12.76
CA GLU A 49 4.65 5.60 12.13
C GLU A 49 3.54 5.23 11.13
N CYS A 50 3.63 4.08 10.44
CA CYS A 50 2.55 3.53 9.62
C CYS A 50 1.28 3.28 10.46
N CYS A 51 1.40 2.55 11.57
CA CYS A 51 0.27 2.25 12.46
C CYS A 51 -0.35 3.52 13.05
N LYS A 52 0.49 4.48 13.47
CA LYS A 52 0.05 5.76 14.00
C LYS A 52 -0.68 6.61 12.95
N THR A 53 -0.14 6.68 11.73
CA THR A 53 -0.76 7.40 10.62
C THR A 53 -2.07 6.76 10.21
N LEU A 54 -2.11 5.43 10.12
CA LEU A 54 -3.33 4.69 9.83
C LEU A 54 -4.42 4.96 10.87
N LYS A 55 -4.08 4.92 12.17
CA LYS A 55 -5.00 5.28 13.26
C LYS A 55 -5.54 6.71 13.10
N ASN A 56 -4.67 7.67 12.78
CA ASN A 56 -5.09 9.07 12.57
C ASN A 56 -6.02 9.21 11.36
N VAL A 57 -5.73 8.49 10.28
CA VAL A 57 -6.58 8.45 9.08
C VAL A 57 -7.96 7.88 9.42
N PHE A 58 -8.07 6.87 10.28
CA PHE A 58 -9.38 6.37 10.73
C PHE A 58 -10.11 7.34 11.67
N GLN A 59 -9.40 7.96 12.61
CA GLN A 59 -10.00 8.85 13.62
C GLN A 59 -10.45 10.20 13.07
N GLY A 60 -9.77 10.71 12.04
CA GLY A 60 -10.07 12.02 11.44
C GLY A 60 -11.27 12.05 10.50
N GLN A 61 -12.00 10.94 10.30
CA GLN A 61 -12.98 10.82 9.22
C GLN A 61 -14.42 10.99 9.70
N ARG A 62 -15.19 11.83 8.99
CA ARG A 62 -16.61 12.11 9.25
C ARG A 62 -17.59 11.30 8.40
N SER A 63 -17.16 10.66 7.30
CA SER A 63 -17.88 9.60 6.57
C SER A 63 -17.13 9.23 5.27
N ASN A 64 -17.22 7.95 4.85
CA ASN A 64 -16.78 7.42 3.54
C ASN A 64 -15.29 7.53 3.18
N CYS A 65 -14.39 7.22 4.10
CA CYS A 65 -12.97 7.08 3.78
C CYS A 65 -12.68 5.71 3.14
N THR A 66 -12.29 5.71 1.87
CA THR A 66 -11.68 4.51 1.26
C THR A 66 -10.22 4.44 1.65
N VAL A 67 -9.85 3.38 2.36
CA VAL A 67 -8.47 3.12 2.79
C VAL A 67 -7.78 2.25 1.75
N SER A 68 -6.56 2.62 1.37
CA SER A 68 -5.72 1.81 0.49
C SER A 68 -4.95 0.77 1.30
N VAL A 69 -4.85 -0.45 0.78
CA VAL A 69 -3.99 -1.50 1.35
C VAL A 69 -2.59 -1.33 0.78
N VAL A 70 -1.61 -1.22 1.67
CA VAL A 70 -0.19 -1.19 1.30
C VAL A 70 0.23 -2.59 0.87
N SER A 71 0.70 -2.72 -0.37
CA SER A 71 1.08 -4.01 -0.97
C SER A 71 2.55 -4.09 -1.36
N SER A 72 3.21 -2.93 -1.50
CA SER A 72 4.59 -2.83 -1.94
C SER A 72 5.32 -1.63 -1.31
N LEU A 73 6.65 -1.57 -1.47
CA LEU A 73 7.48 -0.44 -1.03
C LEU A 73 7.15 0.88 -1.75
N ARG A 74 6.45 0.80 -2.89
CA ARG A 74 6.01 1.98 -3.67
C ARG A 74 4.83 2.70 -3.02
N ASP A 75 4.09 1.99 -2.17
CA ASP A 75 2.86 2.49 -1.55
C ASP A 75 3.17 3.25 -0.23
N ILE A 76 4.38 3.09 0.32
CA ILE A 76 4.82 3.73 1.56
C ILE A 76 5.56 5.00 1.21
N PHE A 77 5.04 6.14 1.65
CA PHE A 77 5.59 7.47 1.41
C PHE A 77 6.06 8.07 2.74
N LEU A 78 7.29 8.57 2.75
CA LEU A 78 7.94 9.16 3.91
C LEU A 78 8.24 10.64 3.63
N HIS A 79 7.88 11.50 4.57
CA HIS A 79 8.33 12.88 4.62
C HIS A 79 9.82 12.96 4.97
N ARG A 80 10.44 14.11 4.71
CA ARG A 80 11.83 14.41 5.09
C ARG A 80 12.11 14.29 6.59
N ASP A 81 11.09 14.44 7.43
CA ASP A 81 11.19 14.31 8.89
C ASP A 81 11.05 12.86 9.38
N GLY A 82 10.90 11.89 8.46
CA GLY A 82 10.77 10.48 8.76
C GLY A 82 9.33 10.04 9.10
N ARG A 83 8.34 10.93 9.01
CA ARG A 83 6.93 10.56 9.20
C ARG A 83 6.33 9.92 7.96
N VAL A 84 5.40 8.99 8.16
CA VAL A 84 4.63 8.39 7.06
C VAL A 84 3.57 9.37 6.57
N HIS A 85 3.52 9.58 5.27
CA HIS A 85 2.57 10.46 4.62
C HIS A 85 1.17 9.83 4.62
N GLU A 86 0.11 10.62 4.83
CA GLU A 86 -1.27 10.09 4.89
C GLU A 86 -1.74 9.46 3.58
N THR A 87 -1.14 9.84 2.45
CA THR A 87 -1.43 9.28 1.12
C THR A 87 -1.09 7.80 1.02
N THR A 88 -0.22 7.27 1.89
CA THR A 88 0.04 5.83 2.00
C THR A 88 -1.23 5.03 2.27
N PHE A 89 -2.18 5.60 3.03
CA PHE A 89 -3.41 4.90 3.42
C PHE A 89 -4.68 5.52 2.81
N ARG A 90 -4.60 6.68 2.16
CA ARG A 90 -5.76 7.28 1.48
C ARG A 90 -5.85 6.74 0.06
N ALA A 91 -7.00 6.15 -0.28
CA ALA A 91 -7.24 5.79 -1.68
C ALA A 91 -7.16 7.04 -2.57
N PRO A 92 -6.62 6.94 -3.79
CA PRO A 92 -6.67 8.04 -4.73
C PRO A 92 -8.13 8.44 -4.93
N LYS A 93 -8.42 9.75 -4.87
CA LYS A 93 -9.74 10.28 -5.22
C LYS A 93 -10.03 9.77 -6.63
N SER A 94 -10.97 8.84 -6.75
CA SER A 94 -11.35 8.26 -8.03
C SER A 94 -11.64 9.40 -9.01
N ARG A 95 -10.79 9.56 -10.02
CA ARG A 95 -11.30 10.12 -11.27
C ARG A 95 -12.36 9.13 -11.74
N PRO A 96 -13.56 9.56 -12.14
CA PRO A 96 -14.56 8.63 -12.65
C PRO A 96 -13.89 7.83 -13.77
N ARG A 97 -13.93 6.49 -13.65
CA ARG A 97 -13.57 5.58 -14.74
C ARG A 97 -14.45 5.94 -15.93
N ARG A 98 -13.92 6.72 -16.87
CA ARG A 98 -14.42 6.70 -18.25
C ARG A 98 -13.83 5.46 -18.87
N ASP A 99 -14.68 4.49 -19.14
CA ASP A 99 -14.61 3.37 -20.09
C ASP A 99 -15.56 2.28 -19.55
N SER A 100 -16.60 1.78 -20.23
CA SER A 100 -17.16 1.98 -21.57
C SER A 100 -18.53 1.27 -21.58
N VAL A 101 -19.45 1.79 -22.38
CA VAL A 101 -20.83 1.31 -22.60
C VAL A 101 -20.89 -0.17 -23.03
N ASP A 102 -21.92 -0.86 -22.53
CA ASP A 102 -22.56 -2.12 -22.95
C ASP A 102 -21.71 -3.38 -23.20
N ARG A 103 -21.98 -4.42 -22.40
CA ARG A 103 -22.35 -5.75 -22.91
C ARG A 103 -23.07 -6.59 -21.85
N ASN A 104 -24.31 -6.97 -22.19
CA ASN A 104 -25.09 -8.15 -21.79
C ASN A 104 -25.76 -8.20 -20.41
N LEU A 105 -26.94 -7.56 -20.37
CA LEU A 105 -28.17 -8.17 -19.84
C LEU A 105 -28.56 -9.37 -20.73
N ASP A 106 -28.07 -10.58 -20.45
CA ASP A 106 -28.67 -11.81 -21.01
C ASP A 106 -28.28 -13.11 -20.28
N TYR A 107 -28.09 -13.07 -18.96
CA TYR A 107 -27.88 -14.28 -18.14
C TYR A 107 -28.91 -14.40 -17.01
N SER A 108 -30.19 -14.22 -17.36
CA SER A 108 -31.31 -14.46 -16.45
C SER A 108 -32.45 -15.12 -17.21
N ARG A 109 -32.24 -16.33 -17.74
CA ARG A 109 -33.33 -17.23 -18.21
C ARG A 109 -32.83 -18.63 -18.60
N ALA A 110 -32.19 -19.32 -17.67
CA ALA A 110 -32.17 -20.78 -17.70
C ALA A 110 -31.96 -21.28 -16.26
N ILE A 111 -32.69 -22.34 -15.89
CA ILE A 111 -32.71 -22.98 -14.56
C ILE A 111 -33.70 -22.33 -13.58
N THR A 112 -34.97 -22.32 -13.96
CA THR A 112 -36.05 -22.65 -13.00
C THR A 112 -36.45 -24.10 -13.25
N ASP A 113 -36.77 -24.80 -12.16
CA ASP A 113 -37.12 -26.22 -12.04
C ASP A 113 -35.97 -27.21 -12.24
N SER A 114 -35.34 -27.60 -11.13
CA SER A 114 -35.39 -28.97 -10.62
C SER A 114 -34.50 -29.12 -9.38
N GLU A 115 -35.11 -29.64 -8.32
CA GLU A 115 -34.49 -30.34 -7.18
C GLU A 115 -33.99 -29.52 -5.97
N GLU A 116 -34.89 -29.46 -4.98
CA GLU A 116 -34.55 -29.59 -3.56
C GLU A 116 -33.49 -30.68 -3.35
N LYS A 117 -32.35 -30.35 -2.72
CA LYS A 117 -31.83 -31.05 -1.53
C LYS A 117 -30.42 -30.61 -1.16
N THR A 118 -30.24 -30.39 0.15
CA THR A 118 -29.03 -30.82 0.90
C THR A 118 -27.80 -29.91 0.82
N LEU A 119 -27.69 -28.96 1.76
CA LEU A 119 -26.73 -29.00 2.89
C LEU A 119 -26.51 -27.62 3.50
N ILE A 120 -27.36 -27.30 4.48
CA ILE A 120 -26.97 -26.46 5.62
C ILE A 120 -26.27 -27.39 6.61
N HIS A 121 -24.93 -27.35 6.61
CA HIS A 121 -24.15 -27.86 7.74
C HIS A 121 -22.81 -27.13 7.76
N PHE A 122 -22.66 -26.17 8.68
CA PHE A 122 -21.55 -26.08 9.62
C PHE A 122 -21.74 -24.81 10.46
N SER A 123 -22.44 -24.96 11.58
CA SER A 123 -22.05 -24.27 12.81
C SER A 123 -21.34 -25.30 13.67
N SER A 124 -20.08 -25.05 14.01
CA SER A 124 -19.56 -25.41 15.34
C SER A 124 -18.18 -24.78 15.56
N SER A 125 -18.16 -23.88 16.55
CA SER A 125 -17.18 -23.83 17.64
C SER A 125 -15.72 -23.61 17.30
N TYR A 126 -15.21 -22.43 17.62
CA TYR A 126 -14.08 -22.29 18.55
C TYR A 126 -14.22 -20.97 19.32
N ASP A 127 -14.72 -21.09 20.55
CA ASP A 127 -14.51 -20.14 21.62
C ASP A 127 -13.71 -20.86 22.71
N GLN A 128 -12.86 -20.10 23.42
CA GLN A 128 -12.08 -20.44 24.62
C GLN A 128 -10.80 -21.30 24.50
N SER A 129 -9.66 -20.61 24.54
CA SER A 129 -8.54 -20.94 25.47
C SER A 129 -7.50 -19.82 25.51
N CYS A 130 -7.65 -18.89 26.46
CA CYS A 130 -6.56 -18.14 27.10
C CYS A 130 -7.06 -17.77 28.51
N GLN A 131 -6.91 -18.74 29.42
CA GLN A 131 -6.59 -18.45 30.82
C GLN A 131 -5.07 -18.43 30.95
#